data_AF-A0A973F4X3-F1
#
_entry.id   AF-A0A973F4X3-F1
#
_cell.length_a   1.000
_cell.length_b   1.000
_cell.length_c   1.000
_cell.angle_alpha   90.00
_cell.angle_beta   90.00
_cell.angle_gamma   90.00
#
_symmetry.space_group_name_H-M   'P 1'
#
loop_
_entity.id
_entity.type
_entity.pdbx_description
1 polymer ?
#
loop_
_entity_poly.entity_id
_entity_poly.type
_entity_poly.pdbx_seq_one_letter_code
_entity_poly.pdbx_strand_id
1 'polypeptide(L)' 'MVFRIFMTALWAGAGFTMIMYTRQVADFTGTNSWIENNIGSGQTYNFIKIMGMLFIFGAFLYLIGQFDWIFAKVGKL' A
#
# COMPACT_ATOMS: atom_id res chain seq x y z
N MET A 1 -3.73 -19.57 -10.50
CA MET A 1 -4.86 -19.06 -9.68
C MET A 1 -4.58 -19.17 -8.19
N VAL A 2 -4.29 -20.36 -7.64
CA VAL A 2 -3.97 -20.56 -6.21
C VAL A 2 -2.83 -19.66 -5.70
N PHE A 3 -1.73 -19.57 -6.45
CA PHE A 3 -0.61 -18.68 -6.11
C PHE A 3 -1.01 -17.20 -6.06
N ARG A 4 -1.92 -16.74 -6.94
CA ARG A 4 -2.40 -15.36 -6.94
C ARG A 4 -3.23 -15.06 -5.72
N ILE A 5 -4.13 -15.97 -5.34
CA ILE A 5 -4.95 -15.88 -4.13
C ILE A 5 -4.06 -15.79 -2.89
N PHE A 6 -3.06 -16.67 -2.79
CA PHE A 6 -2.11 -16.68 -1.67
C PHE A 6 -1.33 -15.37 -1.58
N MET A 7 -0.80 -14.87 -2.70
CA MET A 7 -0.11 -13.59 -2.75
C MET A 7 -1.04 -12.44 -2.36
N THR A 8 -2.25 -12.36 -2.92
CA THR A 8 -3.23 -11.34 -2.53
C THR A 8 -3.50 -11.34 -1.03
N ALA A 9 -3.67 -12.52 -0.41
CA ALA A 9 -3.88 -12.61 1.03
C ALA A 9 -2.69 -12.06 1.84
N LEU A 10 -1.45 -12.35 1.42
CA LEU A 10 -0.25 -11.79 2.05
C LEU A 10 -0.16 -10.26 1.89
N TRP A 11 -0.37 -9.75 0.69
CA TRP A 11 -0.29 -8.31 0.41
C TRP A 11 -1.41 -7.52 1.09
N ALA A 12 -2.64 -8.05 1.09
CA ALA A 12 -3.75 -7.47 1.82
C ALA A 12 -3.48 -7.49 3.33
N GLY A 13 -2.98 -8.62 3.86
CA GLY A 13 -2.58 -8.76 5.26
C GLY A 13 -1.52 -7.72 5.65
N ALA A 14 -0.48 -7.54 4.84
CA ALA A 14 0.53 -6.52 5.05
C ALA A 14 -0.08 -5.10 5.09
N GLY A 15 -0.95 -4.76 4.14
CA GLY A 15 -1.66 -3.47 4.14
C GLY A 15 -2.54 -3.27 5.39
N PHE A 16 -3.24 -4.30 5.85
CA PHE A 16 -3.99 -4.26 7.11
C PHE A 16 -3.07 -4.03 8.31
N THR A 17 -1.93 -4.74 8.39
CA THR A 17 -0.97 -4.53 9.48
C THR A 17 -0.38 -3.13 9.48
N MET A 18 -0.13 -2.52 8.31
CA MET A 18 0.33 -1.13 8.23
C MET A 18 -0.70 -0.14 8.79
N ILE A 19 -1.99 -0.38 8.56
CA ILE A 19 -3.08 0.48 9.07
C ILE A 19 -3.26 0.27 10.58
N MET A 20 -3.22 -0.97 11.04
CA MET A 20 -3.41 -1.32 12.45
C MET A 20 -2.24 -0.84 13.32
N TYR A 21 -1.02 -0.99 12.81
CA TYR A 21 0.22 -0.68 13.52
C TYR A 21 0.90 0.58 12.99
N THR A 22 0.12 1.52 12.45
CA THR A 22 0.66 2.76 11.86
C THR A 22 1.60 3.52 12.79
N ARG A 23 1.35 3.53 14.10
CA ARG A 23 2.28 4.17 15.06
C ARG A 23 3.64 3.47 15.09
N GLN A 24 3.65 2.16 15.21
CA GLN A 24 4.88 1.36 15.23
C GLN A 24 5.64 1.48 13.91
N VAL A 25 4.92 1.52 12.79
CA VAL A 25 5.52 1.77 11.47
C VAL A 25 6.14 3.17 11.42
N ALA A 26 5.43 4.20 11.86
CA ALA A 26 5.93 5.58 11.89
C ALA A 26 7.13 5.74 12.85
N ASP A 27 7.09 5.09 14.01
CA ASP A 27 8.18 5.11 14.99
C ASP A 27 9.43 4.38 14.45
N PHE A 28 9.23 3.33 13.66
CA PHE A 28 10.32 2.59 13.01
C PHE A 28 10.91 3.34 11.81
N THR A 29 10.07 3.93 10.94
CA THR A 29 10.52 4.63 9.73
C THR A 29 10.89 6.09 9.96
N GLY A 30 10.47 6.66 11.10
CA GLY A 30 10.50 8.09 11.36
C GLY A 30 9.37 8.85 10.67
N THR A 31 9.21 10.13 11.04
CA THR A 31 8.29 11.04 10.36
C THR A 31 8.84 11.46 9.01
N ASN A 32 7.98 11.52 7.98
CA ASN A 32 8.41 11.91 6.65
C ASN A 32 8.42 13.44 6.55
N SER A 33 9.60 14.04 6.54
CA SER A 33 9.77 15.50 6.49
C SER A 33 9.08 16.16 5.30
N TRP A 34 9.01 15.49 4.13
CA TRP A 34 8.29 16.03 2.98
C TRP A 34 6.79 16.14 3.27
N ILE A 35 6.21 15.14 3.94
CA ILE A 35 4.77 15.12 4.26
C ILE A 35 4.43 16.12 5.34
N GLU A 36 5.25 16.17 6.40
CA GLU A 36 5.05 17.11 7.50
C GLU A 36 5.11 18.57 7.00
N ASN A 37 5.98 18.87 6.03
CA ASN A 37 6.14 20.20 5.46
C ASN A 37 5.08 20.57 4.41
N ASN A 38 4.53 19.61 3.66
CA ASN A 38 3.58 19.89 2.57
C ASN A 38 2.11 19.67 2.95
N ILE A 39 1.83 18.72 3.85
CA ILE A 39 0.46 18.34 4.24
C ILE A 39 0.15 18.86 5.65
N GLY A 40 1.15 18.88 6.53
CA GLY A 40 1.07 19.45 7.87
C GLY A 40 1.59 18.52 8.96
N SER A 41 1.73 19.08 10.17
CA SER A 41 2.27 18.36 11.32
C SER A 41 1.38 17.17 11.73
N GLY A 42 1.99 16.01 11.97
CA GLY A 42 1.35 14.74 12.30
C GLY A 42 0.70 14.01 11.12
N GLN A 43 0.87 14.49 9.89
CA GLN A 43 0.21 13.88 8.72
C GLN A 43 0.93 12.63 8.19
N THR A 44 2.15 12.34 8.65
CA THR A 44 2.84 11.08 8.32
C THR A 44 2.00 9.85 8.68
N TYR A 45 1.30 9.87 9.81
CA TYR A 45 0.44 8.75 10.22
C TYR A 45 -0.73 8.54 9.25
N ASN A 46 -1.36 9.63 8.80
CA ASN A 46 -2.44 9.55 7.83
C ASN A 46 -1.91 9.06 6.48
N PHE A 47 -0.73 9.50 6.08
CA PHE A 47 -0.07 8.99 4.88
C PHE A 47 0.19 7.48 4.94
N ILE A 48 0.73 6.96 6.05
CA ILE A 48 0.98 5.52 6.22
C ILE A 48 -0.33 4.73 6.09
N LYS A 49 -1.44 5.22 6.65
CA LYS A 49 -2.77 4.59 6.49
C LYS A 49 -3.25 4.61 5.04
N ILE A 50 -3.08 5.73 4.35
CA ILE A 50 -3.43 5.86 2.93
C ILE A 50 -2.62 4.86 2.10
N MET A 51 -1.31 4.76 2.35
CA MET A 51 -0.44 3.78 1.70
C MET A 51 -0.89 2.34 1.98
N GLY A 52 -1.26 2.03 3.23
CA GLY A 52 -1.83 0.73 3.59
C GLY A 52 -3.13 0.41 2.83
N MET A 53 -4.03 1.39 2.69
CA MET A 53 -5.26 1.23 1.90
C MET A 53 -4.96 1.01 0.41
N LEU A 54 -4.00 1.73 -0.16
CA LEU A 54 -3.56 1.54 -1.53
C LEU A 54 -2.94 0.15 -1.75
N PHE A 55 -2.19 -0.36 -0.77
CA PHE A 55 -1.65 -1.72 -0.79
C PHE A 55 -2.75 -2.78 -0.81
N ILE A 56 -3.79 -2.62 0.04
CA ILE A 56 -4.95 -3.53 0.05
C ILE A 56 -5.67 -3.46 -1.30
N PHE A 57 -5.92 -2.27 -1.82
CA PHE A 57 -6.58 -2.08 -3.12
C PHE A 57 -5.77 -2.72 -4.26
N GLY A 58 -4.45 -2.50 -4.29
CA GLY A 58 -3.54 -3.16 -5.22
C GLY A 58 -3.57 -4.69 -5.10
N ALA A 59 -3.61 -5.24 -3.88
CA ALA A 59 -3.71 -6.68 -3.70
C ALA A 59 -4.98 -7.28 -4.35
N PHE A 60 -6.11 -6.56 -4.28
CA PHE A 60 -7.34 -6.95 -4.97
C PHE A 60 -7.27 -6.79 -6.48
N LEU A 61 -6.65 -5.72 -6.98
CA LEU A 61 -6.42 -5.57 -8.43
C LEU A 61 -5.54 -6.70 -8.99
N TYR A 62 -4.55 -7.15 -8.21
CA TYR A 62 -3.70 -8.29 -8.57
C TYR A 62 -4.50 -9.59 -8.65
N LEU A 63 -5.44 -9.79 -7.71
CA LEU A 63 -6.32 -10.96 -7.69
C LEU A 63 -7.17 -11.07 -8.96
N ILE A 64 -7.74 -9.94 -9.40
CA ILE A 64 -8.64 -9.86 -10.56
C ILE A 64 -7.83 -9.94 -11.88
N GLY A 65 -6.50 -9.90 -11.83
CA GLY A 65 -5.64 -9.93 -13.02
C GLY A 65 -5.63 -8.61 -13.79
N GLN A 66 -6.15 -7.52 -13.21
CA GLN A 66 -6.16 -6.19 -13.80
C GLN A 66 -4.73 -5.65 -14.03
N PHE A 67 -3.76 -6.08 -13.22
CA PHE A 67 -2.35 -5.75 -13.45
C PHE A 67 -1.81 -6.31 -14.76
N ASP A 68 -2.27 -7.48 -15.22
CA ASP A 68 -1.84 -8.03 -16.51
C ASP A 68 -2.27 -7.09 -17.65
N TRP A 69 -3.45 -6.48 -17.57
CA TRP A 69 -3.94 -5.51 -18.54
C TRP A 69 -3.22 -4.16 -18.47
N ILE A 70 -2.96 -3.66 -17.25
CA ILE A 70 -2.24 -2.39 -17.04
C ILE A 70 -0.81 -2.52 -17.54
N PHE A 71 -0.07 -3.56 -17.12
CA PHE A 71 1.31 -3.76 -17.55
C PHE A 71 1.42 -4.10 -19.03
N ALA A 72 0.45 -4.81 -19.62
CA ALA A 72 0.43 -5.04 -21.07
C ALA A 72 0.23 -3.76 -21.89
N LYS A 73 -0.41 -2.72 -21.33
CA LYS A 73 -0.54 -1.41 -21.97
C LYS A 73 0.69 -0.53 -21.73
N VAL A 74 1.23 -0.55 -20.52
CA VAL A 74 2.41 0.24 -20.15
C VAL A 74 3.68 -0.29 -20.81
N GLY A 75 3.85 -1.61 -20.92
CA GLY A 75 5.01 -2.22 -21.59
C GLY A 75 4.96 -2.18 -23.13
N LYS A 76 3.91 -1.59 -23.70
CA LYS A 76 3.78 -1.32 -25.15
C LYS A 76 4.00 0.16 -25.50
N LEU A 77 4.25 1.01 -24.50
CA LEU A 77 4.73 2.38 -24.64
C LEU A 77 6.25 2.38 -24.46
#